data_AF-A0AAW2WEU7-F1
#
_entry.id   AF-A0AAW2WEU7-F1
#
_cell.length_a   1.000
_cell.length_b   1.000
_cell.length_c   1.000
_cell.angle_alpha   90.00
_cell.angle_beta   90.00
_cell.angle_gamma   90.00
#
_symmetry.space_group_name_H-M   'P 1'
#
loop_
_entity.id
_entity.type
_entity.pdbx_description
1 polymer ?
#
loop_
_entity_poly.entity_id
_entity_poly.type
_entity_poly.pdbx_seq_one_letter_code
_entity_poly.pdbx_strand_id
1 'polypeptide(L)'
;MVDGRKNGFLNGFVEEEIFMDQSEGFTAVGEEQKVCRFQKSIYGLKQASRSWNTRFDEVIGGYDFIKNDYDPCIYKKISGSSVAYLVLYVDDILVIGMMLRC
;
A
#
# COMPACT_ATOMS: atom_id res chain seq x y z
N MET A 1 -5.94 0.15 -19.71
CA MET A 1 -7.04 -0.32 -18.85
C MET A 1 -6.62 -0.15 -17.39
N VAL A 2 -6.93 1.00 -16.79
CA VAL A 2 -6.93 1.13 -15.34
C VAL A 2 -8.34 0.71 -14.92
N ASP A 3 -8.51 -0.56 -14.57
CA ASP A 3 -9.77 -1.02 -13.98
C ASP A 3 -9.99 -0.25 -12.68
N GLY A 4 -11.22 0.22 -12.45
CA GLY A 4 -11.61 1.17 -11.39
C GLY A 4 -11.54 0.61 -9.97
N ARG A 5 -10.72 -0.41 -9.71
CA ARG A 5 -10.43 -0.90 -8.36
C ARG A 5 -9.51 0.08 -7.65
N LYS A 6 -9.93 0.52 -6.45
CA LYS A 6 -9.03 1.13 -5.47
C LYS A 6 -8.00 0.08 -5.05
N ASN A 7 -6.82 0.08 -5.67
CA ASN A 7 -5.74 -0.82 -5.29
C ASN A 7 -4.90 -0.21 -4.15
N GLY A 8 -4.27 -1.07 -3.35
CA GLY A 8 -3.36 -0.65 -2.28
C GLY A 8 -2.12 0.06 -2.81
N PHE A 9 -1.65 -0.30 -4.01
CA PHE A 9 -0.42 0.20 -4.61
C PHE A 9 -0.38 1.73 -4.77
N LEU A 10 -1.51 2.39 -5.08
CA LEU A 10 -1.57 3.85 -5.18
C LEU A 10 -1.25 4.59 -3.87
N ASN A 11 -1.26 3.88 -2.73
CA ASN A 11 -0.91 4.48 -1.44
C ASN A 11 0.60 4.45 -1.17
N GLY A 12 1.33 3.51 -1.75
CA GLY A 12 2.79 3.39 -1.61
C GLY A 12 3.51 4.58 -2.23
N PHE A 13 4.55 5.08 -1.56
CA PHE A 13 5.44 6.11 -2.12
C PHE A 13 6.58 5.45 -2.87
N VAL A 14 6.98 6.03 -4.01
CA VAL A 14 8.16 5.58 -4.74
C VAL A 14 9.33 6.44 -4.31
N GLU A 15 10.37 5.82 -3.76
CA GLU A 15 11.61 6.50 -3.37
C GLU A 15 12.52 6.72 -4.56
N GLU A 16 12.48 5.82 -5.54
CA GLU A 16 13.28 5.90 -6.75
C GLU A 16 12.73 6.94 -7.74
N GLU A 17 13.63 7.56 -8.51
CA GLU A 17 13.24 8.45 -9.60
C GLU A 17 12.83 7.64 -10.83
N ILE A 18 11.52 7.39 -10.95
CA ILE A 18 10.94 6.70 -12.10
C ILE A 18 10.14 7.69 -12.93
N PHE A 19 10.45 7.70 -14.21
CA PHE A 19 9.81 8.55 -15.21
C PHE A 19 9.05 7.71 -16.23
N MET A 20 7.98 8.28 -16.77
CA MET A 20 7.27 7.77 -17.93
C MET A 20 7.06 8.88 -18.95
N ASP A 21 6.90 8.50 -20.20
CA ASP A 21 6.42 9.41 -21.23
C ASP A 21 5.05 9.95 -20.86
N GLN A 22 4.77 11.17 -21.31
CA GLN A 22 3.47 11.80 -21.11
C GLN A 22 2.37 10.98 -21.80
N SER A 23 1.22 10.83 -21.13
CA SER A 23 0.07 10.18 -21.73
C SER A 23 -0.54 11.04 -22.83
N GLU A 24 -1.14 10.40 -23.82
CA GLU A 24 -1.93 11.09 -24.85
C GLU A 24 -2.98 12.02 -24.19
N GLY A 25 -3.00 13.29 -24.61
CA GLY A 25 -3.89 14.32 -24.05
C GLY A 25 -3.32 15.11 -22.86
N PHE A 26 -2.13 14.77 -22.36
CA PHE A 26 -1.44 15.56 -21.32
C PHE A 26 -0.33 16.45 -21.89
N THR A 27 0.13 16.16 -23.11
CA THR A 27 1.17 16.91 -23.80
C THR A 27 0.67 18.27 -24.28
N ALA A 28 1.30 19.35 -23.81
CA ALA A 28 1.06 20.71 -24.28
C ALA A 28 2.09 21.13 -25.34
N VAL A 29 1.72 22.10 -26.20
CA VAL A 29 2.60 22.63 -27.25
C VAL A 29 3.85 23.26 -26.63
N GLY A 30 5.03 22.81 -27.05
CA GLY A 30 6.33 23.22 -26.50
C GLY A 30 6.77 22.42 -25.27
N GLU A 31 5.97 21.47 -24.79
CA GLU A 31 6.29 20.60 -23.65
C GLU A 31 6.37 19.11 -24.05
N GLU A 32 6.49 18.82 -25.35
CA GLU A 32 6.44 17.46 -25.89
C GLU A 32 7.54 16.55 -25.36
N GLN A 33 8.67 17.11 -24.93
CA GLN A 33 9.82 16.38 -24.41
C GLN A 33 9.82 16.23 -22.88
N LYS A 34 8.77 16.70 -22.19
CA LYS A 34 8.66 16.46 -20.74
C LYS A 34 8.31 15.00 -20.46
N VAL A 35 8.65 14.57 -19.26
CA VAL A 35 8.34 13.26 -18.72
C VAL A 35 7.61 13.40 -17.38
N CYS A 36 6.75 12.43 -17.07
CA CYS A 36 6.03 12.38 -15.80
C CYS A 36 6.87 11.62 -14.78
N ARG A 37 7.13 12.21 -13.61
CA ARG A 37 7.77 11.52 -12.48
C ARG A 37 6.72 10.89 -11.58
N PHE A 38 6.86 9.60 -11.29
CA PHE A 38 5.99 8.93 -10.33
C PHE A 38 6.34 9.32 -8.90
N GLN A 39 5.33 9.79 -8.15
CA GLN A 39 5.43 10.00 -6.70
C GLN A 39 4.78 8.85 -5.89
N LYS A 40 3.84 8.16 -6.52
CA LYS A 40 3.09 7.04 -5.95
C LYS A 40 3.30 5.80 -6.79
N SER A 41 3.32 4.63 -6.15
CA SER A 41 3.44 3.38 -6.86
C SER A 41 2.17 3.10 -7.66
N ILE A 42 2.33 2.56 -8.86
CA ILE A 42 1.24 2.05 -9.68
C ILE A 42 1.46 0.56 -9.93
N TYR A 43 0.39 -0.16 -10.21
CA TYR A 43 0.50 -1.56 -10.61
C TYR A 43 1.40 -1.71 -11.84
N GLY A 44 2.24 -2.74 -11.85
CA GLY A 44 3.22 -2.99 -12.92
C GLY A 44 4.60 -2.39 -12.68
N LEU A 45 4.77 -1.46 -11.73
CA LEU A 45 6.11 -1.08 -11.30
C LEU A 45 6.74 -2.20 -10.46
N LYS A 46 8.02 -2.51 -10.73
CA LYS A 46 8.76 -3.58 -10.03
C LYS A 46 8.74 -3.42 -8.51
N GLN A 47 8.78 -2.18 -8.03
CA GLN A 47 8.81 -1.83 -6.61
C GLN A 47 7.43 -1.49 -6.02
N ALA A 48 6.35 -1.61 -6.78
CA ALA A 48 5.00 -1.26 -6.31
C ALA A 48 4.60 -2.03 -5.06
N SER A 49 4.80 -3.35 -5.05
CA SER A 49 4.43 -4.19 -3.92
C SER A 49 5.22 -3.87 -2.67
N ARG A 50 6.52 -3.56 -2.81
CA ARG A 50 7.37 -3.16 -1.68
C ARG A 50 6.95 -1.81 -1.12
N SER A 51 6.76 -0.82 -1.99
CA SER A 51 6.33 0.53 -1.64
C SER A 51 4.99 0.52 -0.89
N TRP A 52 4.07 -0.33 -1.35
CA TRP A 52 2.80 -0.53 -0.68
C TRP A 52 2.96 -1.19 0.69
N ASN A 53 3.69 -2.31 0.77
CA ASN A 53 3.87 -3.03 2.02
C ASN A 53 4.56 -2.17 3.10
N THR A 54 5.59 -1.41 2.73
CA THR A 54 6.25 -0.47 3.64
C THR A 54 5.27 0.59 4.15
N ARG A 55 4.49 1.19 3.25
CA ARG A 55 3.50 2.19 3.63
C ARG A 55 2.40 1.60 4.52
N PHE A 56 1.97 0.38 4.24
CA PHE A 56 0.97 -0.32 5.03
C PHE A 56 1.48 -0.55 6.47
N ASP A 57 2.71 -1.03 6.60
CA ASP A 57 3.36 -1.29 7.88
C ASP A 57 3.46 -0.04 8.77
N GLU A 58 3.91 1.08 8.19
CA GLU A 58 3.96 2.38 8.88
C GLU A 58 2.60 2.81 9.41
N VAL A 59 1.58 2.71 8.56
CA VAL A 59 0.22 3.16 8.89
C VAL A 59 -0.40 2.26 9.95
N ILE A 60 -0.28 0.94 9.80
CA ILE A 60 -0.91 0.00 10.73
C ILE A 60 -0.23 0.00 12.09
N GLY A 61 1.09 0.19 12.14
CA GLY A 61 1.83 0.39 13.39
C GLY A 61 1.34 1.63 14.16
N GLY A 62 0.95 2.69 13.46
CA GLY A 62 0.33 3.88 14.05
C GLY A 62 -1.06 3.62 14.68
N TYR A 63 -1.70 2.49 14.37
CA TYR A 63 -2.95 2.03 14.98
C TYR A 63 -2.72 0.98 16.07
N ASP A 64 -1.53 0.89 16.66
CA ASP A 64 -1.14 -0.06 17.73
C ASP A 64 -1.22 -1.54 17.32
N PHE A 65 -1.22 -1.83 16.02
CA PHE A 65 -1.04 -3.19 15.56
C PHE A 65 0.45 -3.54 15.60
N ILE A 66 0.74 -4.70 16.19
CA ILE A 66 2.10 -5.24 16.29
C ILE A 66 2.23 -6.34 15.24
N LYS A 67 3.23 -6.21 14.37
CA LYS A 67 3.58 -7.23 13.39
C LYS A 67 4.05 -8.51 14.09
N ASN A 68 3.64 -9.66 13.59
CA ASN A 68 4.08 -10.94 14.11
C ASN A 68 5.53 -11.25 13.68
N ASP A 69 6.33 -11.78 14.60
CA ASP A 69 7.76 -12.06 14.37
C ASP A 69 8.00 -13.23 13.40
N TYR A 70 7.06 -14.19 13.31
CA TYR A 70 7.18 -15.39 12.50
C TYR A 70 6.53 -15.22 11.12
N ASP A 71 5.40 -14.50 11.06
CA ASP A 71 4.70 -14.21 9.81
C ASP A 71 4.46 -12.69 9.66
N PRO A 72 5.33 -11.98 8.89
CA PRO A 72 5.22 -10.54 8.66
C PRO A 72 3.92 -10.07 7.99
N CYS A 73 3.10 -10.98 7.48
CA CYS A 73 1.79 -10.68 6.91
C CYS A 73 0.70 -10.60 8.00
N ILE A 74 0.98 -11.04 9.23
CA ILE A 74 0.03 -11.07 10.34
C ILE A 74 0.35 -9.95 11.33
N TYR A 75 -0.67 -9.20 11.71
CA TYR A 75 -0.61 -8.16 12.72
C TYR A 75 -1.62 -8.45 13.82
N LYS A 76 -1.28 -8.10 15.06
CA LYS A 76 -2.13 -8.31 16.23
C LYS A 76 -2.30 -7.00 17.00
N LYS A 77 -3.52 -6.71 17.43
CA LYS A 77 -3.83 -5.65 18.39
C LYS A 77 -4.57 -6.25 19.58
N ILE A 78 -4.18 -5.90 20.79
CA ILE A 78 -4.89 -6.26 22.01
C ILE A 78 -5.44 -4.97 22.63
N SER A 79 -6.72 -4.96 22.98
CA SER A 79 -7.37 -3.84 23.65
C SER A 79 -8.31 -4.37 24.72
N GLY A 80 -7.87 -4.32 25.99
CA GLY A 80 -8.59 -4.94 27.11
C GLY A 80 -8.81 -6.43 26.88
N SER A 81 -10.06 -6.87 26.97
CA SER A 81 -10.47 -8.26 26.69
C SER A 81 -10.70 -8.56 25.20
N SER A 82 -10.35 -7.64 24.29
CA SER A 82 -10.52 -7.84 22.85
C SER A 82 -9.17 -8.02 22.15
N VAL A 83 -9.14 -8.92 21.18
CA VAL A 83 -7.99 -9.17 20.30
C VAL A 83 -8.45 -9.01 18.86
N ALA A 84 -7.70 -8.24 18.07
CA ALA A 84 -7.87 -8.16 16.64
C ALA A 84 -6.64 -8.74 15.94
N TYR A 85 -6.88 -9.56 14.93
CA TYR A 85 -5.89 -10.02 13.98
C TYR A 85 -6.15 -9.37 12.63
N LEU A 86 -5.09 -8.92 11.99
CA LEU A 86 -5.12 -8.44 10.62
C LEU A 86 -4.15 -9.30 9.81
N VAL A 87 -4.59 -9.80 8.67
CA VAL A 87 -3.77 -10.56 7.73
C VAL A 87 -3.74 -9.81 6.40
N LEU A 88 -2.52 -9.49 5.94
CA LEU A 88 -2.28 -8.83 4.66
C LEU A 88 -1.85 -9.88 3.62
N TYR A 89 -2.57 -9.94 2.49
CA TYR A 89 -2.19 -10.76 1.34
C TYR A 89 -2.14 -9.89 0.08
N VAL A 90 -0.93 -9.48 -0.30
CA VAL A 90 -0.67 -8.58 -1.44
C VAL A 90 -1.42 -7.24 -1.31
N ASP A 91 -2.65 -7.15 -1.80
CA ASP A 91 -3.54 -5.99 -1.72
C ASP A 91 -4.84 -6.25 -0.95
N ASP A 92 -5.11 -7.50 -0.56
CA ASP A 92 -6.25 -7.89 0.26
C ASP A 92 -5.91 -7.82 1.75
N ILE A 93 -6.89 -7.37 2.56
CA ILE A 93 -6.77 -7.26 4.01
C ILE A 93 -7.92 -8.00 4.66
N LEU A 94 -7.60 -9.02 5.46
CA LEU A 94 -8.57 -9.73 6.30
C LEU A 94 -8.43 -9.23 7.75
N VAL A 95 -9.56 -8.87 8.38
CA VAL A 95 -9.60 -8.45 9.77
C VAL A 95 -10.50 -9.39 10.57
N ILE A 96 -9.99 -9.92 11.67
CA ILE A 96 -10.69 -10.84 12.57
C ILE A 96 -10.66 -10.26 13.98
N GLY A 97 -11.83 -10.02 14.57
CA GLY A 97 -11.96 -9.58 15.95
C GLY A 97 -12.47 -10.70 16.85
N MET A 98 -11.89 -10.84 18.03
CA MET A 98 -12.31 -11.77 19.08
C MET A 98 -12.46 -11.02 20.40
N MET A 99 -13.59 -11.21 21.06
CA MET A 99 -13.80 -10.75 22.44
C MET A 99 -13.63 -11.96 23.37
N LEU A 100 -12.64 -11.90 24.25
CA LEU A 100 -12.46 -12.88 25.33
C LEU A 100 -13.60 -12.67 26.33
N ARG A 101 -14.54 -13.61 26.34
CA ARG A 101 -15.54 -13.71 27.41
C ARG A 101 -14.90 -14.50 28.55
N CYS A 102 -14.73 -13.85 29.70
CA CYS A 102 -14.48 -14.53 30.96
C CYS A 102 -15.74 -15.24 31.43
#